data_AF-A0A9E3K638-F1
#
_entry.id   AF-A0A9E3K638-F1
#
_cell.length_a   1.000
_cell.length_b   1.000
_cell.length_c   1.000
_cell.angle_alpha   90.00
_cell.angle_beta   90.00
_cell.angle_gamma   90.00
#
_symmetry.space_group_name_H-M   'P 1'
#
loop_
_entity.id
_entity.type
_entity.pdbx_description
1 polymer ?
#
loop_
_entity_poly.entity_id
_entity_poly.type
_entity_poly.pdbx_seq_one_letter_code
_entity_poly.pdbx_strand_id
1 'polypeptide(L)'
;MKLAISFLGVLAVSLGGPAALAQTSAAAPTEAMAARALGLGSYPAARSIWESGRIGGKALKYKVTAGTIPVRSPGGEVVGALTYIAYTMPARAGESRAVTFAMNGGPGSSSAEVNLRGLGPRRVVFGRDGLGQMGDNPDSWLPFSDLVFIDAMGTGFSRSFLDAAGSKAAFYTYDTDIRTFSDGIFTWLQTNGRLTSPKYIVGESYSGYRAPRIAVDLLERFRLPVQGLVLLSPLMNQDQSKKIDIFPSAQPWVGTLTTAAAAELARQGKFTPEAIAPVEEYARSDYAAAMLDGWRSPERIDSLSRRVSALTGVPLSYLL
;
A
#
# COMPACT_ATOMS: atom_id res chain seq x y z
N MET A 1 -48.31 -56.76 22.58
CA MET A 1 -48.73 -57.90 21.74
C MET A 1 -47.49 -58.39 20.98
N LYS A 2 -46.99 -59.58 21.37
CA LYS A 2 -45.91 -60.44 20.79
C LYS A 2 -44.48 -59.84 20.72
N LEU A 3 -43.54 -60.23 21.61
CA LEU A 3 -42.68 -61.46 21.62
C LEU A 3 -41.79 -61.55 20.37
N ALA A 4 -40.53 -61.97 20.38
CA ALA A 4 -39.45 -62.29 21.32
C ALA A 4 -38.22 -62.57 20.39
N ILE A 5 -36.95 -62.51 20.80
CA ILE A 5 -36.18 -63.67 21.28
C ILE A 5 -34.78 -63.15 21.61
N SER A 6 -34.30 -63.52 22.79
CA SER A 6 -32.92 -63.36 23.27
C SER A 6 -32.00 -64.43 22.67
N PHE A 7 -30.70 -64.12 22.49
CA PHE A 7 -29.65 -65.10 22.72
C PHE A 7 -28.38 -64.43 23.30
N LEU A 8 -27.89 -65.05 24.37
CA LEU A 8 -26.65 -64.79 25.09
C LEU A 8 -25.42 -65.06 24.20
N GLY A 9 -24.39 -64.23 24.33
CA GLY A 9 -23.04 -64.51 23.82
C GLY A 9 -22.00 -63.76 24.64
N VAL A 10 -21.21 -64.50 25.41
CA VAL A 10 -20.11 -64.04 26.26
C VAL A 10 -18.87 -63.75 25.41
N LEU A 11 -18.07 -62.76 25.83
CA LEU A 11 -16.59 -62.77 25.96
C LEU A 11 -15.84 -61.59 25.29
N ALA A 12 -14.82 -61.16 26.04
CA ALA A 12 -13.56 -60.49 25.65
C ALA A 12 -13.53 -58.95 25.63
N VAL A 13 -13.18 -58.41 26.79
CA VAL A 13 -12.48 -57.11 26.93
C VAL A 13 -11.19 -57.16 26.11
N SER A 14 -11.09 -56.32 25.09
CA SER A 14 -9.81 -55.92 24.50
C SER A 14 -9.68 -54.40 24.64
N LEU A 15 -8.67 -53.99 25.42
CA LEU A 15 -8.24 -52.61 25.58
C LEU A 15 -7.56 -52.16 24.29
N GLY A 16 -8.34 -51.62 23.34
CA GLY A 16 -7.83 -50.89 22.19
C GLY A 16 -7.80 -49.39 22.49
N GLY A 17 -6.63 -48.85 22.82
CA GLY A 17 -6.44 -47.39 22.92
C GLY A 17 -6.69 -46.71 21.57
N PRO A 18 -7.11 -45.43 21.55
CA PRO A 18 -7.36 -44.72 20.31
C PRO A 18 -6.06 -44.57 19.53
N ALA A 19 -6.03 -45.17 18.34
CA ALA A 19 -4.98 -44.94 17.35
C ALA A 19 -4.99 -43.46 16.97
N ALA A 20 -4.01 -42.71 17.47
CA ALA A 20 -3.71 -41.39 16.98
C ALA A 20 -3.24 -41.53 15.52
N LEU A 21 -4.09 -41.12 14.58
CA LEU A 21 -3.68 -40.84 13.21
C LEU A 21 -2.69 -39.68 13.27
N ALA A 22 -1.40 -40.01 13.32
CA ALA A 22 -0.34 -39.05 13.06
C ALA A 22 -0.45 -38.60 11.60
N GLN A 23 -1.15 -37.49 11.36
CA GLN A 23 -0.96 -36.72 10.15
C GLN A 23 0.48 -36.23 10.14
N THR A 24 1.32 -36.88 9.35
CA THR A 24 2.62 -36.35 8.95
C THR A 24 2.36 -35.08 8.14
N SER A 25 2.35 -33.94 8.83
CA SER A 25 2.46 -32.63 8.18
C SER A 25 3.78 -32.62 7.41
N ALA A 26 3.70 -32.60 6.08
CA ALA A 26 4.85 -32.30 5.26
C ALA A 26 5.38 -30.92 5.69
N ALA A 27 6.69 -30.84 5.96
CA ALA A 27 7.32 -29.60 6.39
C ALA A 27 7.12 -28.53 5.31
N ALA A 28 6.63 -27.36 5.74
CA ALA A 28 6.42 -26.22 4.87
C ALA A 28 7.73 -25.84 4.13
N PRO A 29 7.68 -25.58 2.81
CA PRO A 29 8.86 -25.22 2.03
C PRO A 29 9.50 -23.93 2.55
N THR A 30 10.84 -23.91 2.55
CA THR A 30 11.64 -22.75 2.94
C THR A 30 11.63 -21.69 1.83
N GLU A 31 11.91 -20.43 2.18
CA GLU A 31 12.07 -19.32 1.23
C GLU A 31 12.98 -19.69 0.04
N ALA A 32 14.13 -20.31 0.33
CA ALA A 32 15.10 -20.70 -0.69
C ALA A 32 14.55 -21.76 -1.66
N MET A 33 13.72 -22.69 -1.18
CA MET A 33 13.08 -23.70 -2.01
C MET A 33 12.00 -23.09 -2.91
N ALA A 34 11.15 -22.22 -2.36
CA ALA A 34 10.09 -21.54 -3.10
C ALA A 34 10.67 -20.59 -4.17
N ALA A 35 11.69 -19.80 -3.84
CA ALA A 35 12.37 -18.94 -4.79
C ALA A 35 13.04 -19.75 -5.92
N ARG A 36 13.72 -20.84 -5.58
CA ARG A 36 14.38 -21.71 -6.57
C ARG A 36 13.39 -22.35 -7.55
N ALA A 37 12.19 -22.71 -7.11
CA ALA A 37 11.14 -23.25 -7.98
C ALA A 37 10.71 -22.26 -9.08
N LEU A 38 10.86 -20.95 -8.84
CA LEU A 38 10.57 -19.89 -9.80
C LEU A 38 11.82 -19.36 -10.54
N GLY A 39 12.98 -20.02 -10.39
CA GLY A 39 14.23 -19.54 -10.98
C GLY A 39 14.79 -18.28 -10.34
N LEU A 40 14.32 -17.93 -9.13
CA LEU A 40 14.77 -16.77 -8.36
C LEU A 40 15.87 -17.19 -7.37
N GLY A 41 16.98 -16.45 -7.30
CA GLY A 41 17.99 -16.65 -6.26
C GLY A 41 17.45 -16.28 -4.87
N SER A 42 17.92 -16.92 -3.80
CA SER A 42 17.52 -16.59 -2.41
C SER A 42 17.97 -15.18 -2.00
N TYR A 43 17.28 -14.54 -1.05
CA TYR A 43 17.79 -13.29 -0.49
C TYR A 43 19.04 -13.54 0.36
N PRO A 44 19.98 -12.58 0.40
CA PRO A 44 21.02 -12.59 1.42
C PRO A 44 20.40 -12.35 2.80
N ALA A 45 21.09 -12.80 3.85
CA ALA A 45 20.73 -12.46 5.22
C ALA A 45 20.73 -10.94 5.43
N ALA A 46 19.89 -10.46 6.35
CA ALA A 46 19.84 -9.05 6.70
C ALA A 46 21.23 -8.55 7.12
N ARG A 47 21.66 -7.43 6.54
CA ARG A 47 22.97 -6.84 6.79
C ARG A 47 22.83 -5.48 7.44
N SER A 48 23.67 -5.22 8.44
CA SER A 48 23.74 -3.94 9.11
C SER A 48 25.11 -3.31 8.99
N ILE A 49 25.16 -1.99 8.82
CA ILE A 49 26.37 -1.18 8.87
C ILE A 49 26.14 0.04 9.76
N TRP A 50 27.21 0.58 10.33
CA TRP A 50 27.18 1.87 11.02
C TRP A 50 27.62 2.95 10.06
N GLU A 51 26.86 4.04 10.02
CA GLU A 51 27.08 5.20 9.18
C GLU A 51 27.00 6.49 10.00
N SER A 52 27.44 7.58 9.41
CA SER A 52 27.28 8.91 9.98
C SER A 52 26.92 9.96 8.94
N GLY A 53 26.13 10.96 9.34
CA GLY A 53 25.75 12.08 8.48
C GLY A 53 25.42 13.33 9.28
N ARG A 54 25.43 14.50 8.61
CA ARG A 54 25.01 15.78 9.18
C ARG A 54 23.51 15.98 9.00
N ILE A 55 22.75 15.86 10.10
CA ILE A 55 21.29 15.95 10.14
C ILE A 55 20.90 17.01 11.17
N GLY A 56 20.05 17.96 10.81
CA GLY A 56 19.67 19.08 11.69
C GLY A 56 20.88 19.86 12.22
N GLY A 57 21.92 20.03 11.39
CA GLY A 57 23.17 20.69 11.76
C GLY A 57 24.13 19.88 12.66
N LYS A 58 23.75 18.68 13.09
CA LYS A 58 24.53 17.82 14.01
C LYS A 58 25.05 16.57 13.30
N ALA A 59 26.24 16.13 13.68
CA ALA A 59 26.74 14.81 13.26
C ALA A 59 26.00 13.72 14.05
N LEU A 60 25.29 12.84 13.34
CA LEU A 60 24.60 11.69 13.92
C LEU A 60 25.26 10.40 13.44
N LYS A 61 25.48 9.47 14.36
CA LYS A 61 25.88 8.09 14.06
C LYS A 61 24.64 7.20 14.16
N TYR A 62 24.40 6.41 13.12
CA TYR A 62 23.21 5.56 13.03
C TYR A 62 23.55 4.22 12.38
N LYS A 63 22.73 3.22 12.66
CA LYS A 63 22.82 1.89 12.04
C LYS A 63 21.83 1.81 10.90
N VAL A 64 22.32 1.41 9.73
CA VAL A 64 21.50 1.08 8.56
C VAL A 64 21.38 -0.43 8.49
N THR A 65 20.17 -0.94 8.35
CA THR A 65 19.89 -2.36 8.15
C THR A 65 19.08 -2.56 6.89
N ALA A 66 19.57 -3.36 5.95
CA ALA A 66 18.79 -3.83 4.81
C ALA A 66 18.49 -5.32 5.00
N GLY A 67 17.25 -5.74 4.78
CA GLY A 67 16.85 -7.12 4.98
C GLY A 67 15.47 -7.43 4.44
N THR A 68 15.03 -8.66 4.68
CA THR A 68 13.71 -9.14 4.28
C THR A 68 12.89 -9.62 5.48
N ILE A 69 11.57 -9.57 5.33
CA ILE A 69 10.58 -10.11 6.25
C ILE A 69 9.81 -11.19 5.47
N PRO A 70 9.87 -12.46 5.89
CA PRO A 70 9.17 -13.53 5.20
C PRO A 70 7.66 -13.38 5.37
N VAL A 71 6.92 -13.50 4.28
CA VAL A 71 5.45 -13.53 4.27
C VAL A 71 5.01 -14.98 4.16
N ARG A 72 4.10 -15.40 5.05
CA ARG A 72 3.67 -16.79 5.16
C ARG A 72 2.20 -16.97 4.79
N SER A 73 1.88 -18.10 4.17
CA SER A 73 0.50 -18.53 3.96
C SER A 73 -0.13 -18.95 5.30
N PRO A 74 -1.47 -19.13 5.37
CA PRO A 74 -2.12 -19.71 6.55
C PRO A 74 -1.58 -21.10 6.93
N GLY A 75 -1.05 -21.87 5.96
CA GLY A 75 -0.40 -23.15 6.20
C GLY A 75 1.05 -23.04 6.72
N GLY A 76 1.57 -21.83 6.89
CA GLY A 76 2.92 -21.56 7.41
C GLY A 76 4.03 -21.52 6.36
N GLU A 77 3.72 -21.79 5.09
CA GLU A 77 4.68 -21.78 3.99
C GLU A 77 5.14 -20.36 3.64
N VAL A 78 6.43 -20.17 3.34
CA VAL A 78 6.92 -18.85 2.89
C VAL A 78 6.50 -18.64 1.43
N VAL A 79 5.61 -17.68 1.21
CA VAL A 79 5.00 -17.39 -0.10
C VAL A 79 5.47 -16.07 -0.70
N GLY A 80 6.27 -15.30 0.02
CA GLY A 80 6.90 -14.08 -0.47
C GLY A 80 7.83 -13.48 0.58
N ALA A 81 8.46 -12.37 0.23
CA ALA A 81 9.28 -11.60 1.17
C ALA A 81 9.14 -10.10 0.91
N LEU A 82 8.90 -9.35 1.99
CA LEU A 82 8.95 -7.89 1.99
C LEU A 82 10.38 -7.44 2.27
N THR A 83 10.94 -6.58 1.42
CA THR A 83 12.22 -5.94 1.70
C THR A 83 12.00 -4.67 2.50
N TYR A 84 12.94 -4.42 3.43
CA TYR A 84 12.98 -3.18 4.17
C TYR A 84 14.39 -2.58 4.25
N ILE A 85 14.44 -1.27 4.43
CA ILE A 85 15.62 -0.54 4.89
C ILE A 85 15.25 0.16 6.19
N ALA A 86 15.99 -0.11 7.26
CA ALA A 86 15.80 0.51 8.56
C ALA A 86 17.00 1.39 8.94
N TYR A 87 16.72 2.55 9.52
CA TYR A 87 17.68 3.46 10.11
C TYR A 87 17.37 3.60 11.59
N THR A 88 18.33 3.22 12.43
CA THR A 88 18.14 3.20 13.89
C THR A 88 19.29 3.93 14.58
N MET A 89 18.97 4.62 15.68
CA MET A 89 19.97 5.20 16.56
C MET A 89 19.96 4.50 17.93
N PRO A 90 21.10 4.45 18.64
CA PRO A 90 21.09 4.07 20.04
C PRO A 90 20.15 4.97 20.84
N ALA A 91 19.29 4.37 21.65
CA ALA A 91 18.49 5.13 22.61
C ALA A 91 19.39 5.75 23.68
N ARG A 92 19.08 6.98 24.09
CA ARG A 92 19.69 7.57 25.29
C ARG A 92 19.09 6.91 26.53
N ALA A 93 19.78 7.02 27.66
CA ALA A 93 19.28 6.50 28.93
C ALA A 93 17.89 7.07 29.23
N GLY A 94 16.90 6.20 29.45
CA GLY A 94 15.50 6.58 29.70
C GLY A 94 14.68 6.97 28.47
N GLU A 95 15.25 6.96 27.25
CA GLU A 95 14.55 7.31 26.02
C GLU A 95 13.87 6.07 25.40
N SER A 96 12.56 6.14 25.17
CA SER A 96 11.86 5.18 24.31
C SER A 96 11.71 5.78 22.92
N ARG A 97 12.61 5.41 22.01
CA ARG A 97 12.59 5.92 20.63
C ARG A 97 11.38 5.38 19.87
N ALA A 98 10.67 6.28 19.18
CA ALA A 98 9.61 5.90 18.27
C ALA A 98 10.16 5.11 17.07
N VAL A 99 9.29 4.33 16.43
CA VAL A 99 9.53 3.69 15.12
C VAL A 99 8.48 4.19 14.15
N THR A 100 8.92 4.72 13.02
CA THR A 100 8.05 5.17 11.94
C THR A 100 8.19 4.20 10.77
N PHE A 101 7.09 3.56 10.40
CA PHE A 101 7.00 2.72 9.21
C PHE A 101 6.53 3.57 8.04
N ALA A 102 7.36 3.72 7.03
CA ALA A 102 7.08 4.57 5.88
C ALA A 102 6.97 3.75 4.61
N MET A 103 5.94 4.03 3.82
CA MET A 103 5.67 3.35 2.56
C MET A 103 5.18 4.31 1.49
N ASN A 104 5.71 4.15 0.29
CA ASN A 104 5.27 4.92 -0.87
C ASN A 104 3.96 4.37 -1.46
N GLY A 105 3.31 5.14 -2.34
CA GLY A 105 2.05 4.81 -3.00
C GLY A 105 2.21 3.98 -4.28
N GLY A 106 1.50 4.37 -5.36
CA GLY A 106 1.58 3.70 -6.66
C GLY A 106 0.30 3.04 -7.15
N PRO A 107 -0.19 1.88 -6.68
CA PRO A 107 0.27 0.99 -5.60
C PRO A 107 1.60 0.25 -5.85
N GLY A 108 2.22 0.41 -7.03
CA GLY A 108 3.41 -0.33 -7.47
C GLY A 108 4.77 0.34 -7.25
N SER A 109 4.86 1.40 -6.45
CA SER A 109 6.11 2.16 -6.29
C SER A 109 6.92 1.70 -5.08
N SER A 110 8.25 1.70 -5.22
CA SER A 110 9.15 1.42 -4.09
C SER A 110 9.11 2.55 -3.05
N SER A 111 9.32 2.17 -1.80
CA SER A 111 9.52 3.07 -0.67
C SER A 111 10.87 3.81 -0.70
N ALA A 112 11.70 3.55 -1.72
CA ALA A 112 12.88 4.35 -2.01
C ALA A 112 12.55 5.84 -2.24
N GLU A 113 11.36 6.18 -2.75
CA GLU A 113 10.93 7.59 -2.93
C GLU A 113 10.82 8.31 -1.58
N VAL A 114 9.96 7.80 -0.67
CA VAL A 114 9.82 8.35 0.68
C VAL A 114 11.09 8.22 1.53
N ASN A 115 12.00 7.29 1.20
CA ASN A 115 13.30 7.17 1.85
C ASN A 115 14.29 8.23 1.35
N LEU A 116 14.70 8.13 0.08
CA LEU A 116 15.83 8.85 -0.49
C LEU A 116 15.45 10.24 -1.05
N ARG A 117 14.16 10.56 -1.12
CA ARG A 117 13.67 11.90 -1.47
C ARG A 117 12.84 12.54 -0.37
N GLY A 118 12.64 11.83 0.74
CA GLY A 118 11.82 12.26 1.86
C GLY A 118 12.56 12.17 3.20
N LEU A 119 12.23 11.14 3.97
CA LEU A 119 12.45 11.09 5.41
C LEU A 119 13.82 10.55 5.82
N GLY A 120 14.47 9.75 4.96
CA GLY A 120 15.69 9.02 5.26
C GLY A 120 16.88 9.94 5.54
N PRO A 121 17.93 9.47 6.24
CA PRO A 121 19.09 10.28 6.62
C PRO A 121 19.98 10.68 5.43
N ARG A 122 19.77 10.04 4.28
CA ARG A 122 20.50 10.26 3.05
C ARG A 122 19.50 10.53 1.94
N ARG A 123 19.83 11.45 1.05
CA ARG A 123 18.97 11.83 -0.08
C ARG A 123 19.74 11.85 -1.40
N VAL A 124 19.01 11.63 -2.49
CA VAL A 124 19.54 11.88 -3.84
C VAL A 124 19.42 13.37 -4.12
N VAL A 125 20.56 14.01 -4.40
CA VAL A 125 20.65 15.41 -4.83
C VAL A 125 20.92 15.41 -6.32
N PHE A 126 20.00 16.00 -7.09
CA PHE A 126 20.17 16.12 -8.54
C PHE A 126 21.00 17.36 -8.87
N GLY A 127 22.10 17.15 -9.59
CA GLY A 127 22.86 18.23 -10.20
C GLY A 127 22.12 18.85 -11.38
N ARG A 128 22.65 19.96 -11.91
CA ARG A 128 22.14 20.60 -13.14
C ARG A 128 22.26 19.70 -14.38
N ASP A 129 23.14 18.71 -14.32
CA ASP A 129 23.35 17.66 -15.33
C ASP A 129 22.32 16.51 -15.24
N GLY A 130 21.43 16.56 -14.24
CA GLY A 130 20.44 15.51 -13.99
C GLY A 130 21.01 14.25 -13.32
N LEU A 131 22.32 14.20 -13.03
CA LEU A 131 22.93 13.07 -12.34
C LEU A 131 22.70 13.19 -10.83
N GLY A 132 22.11 12.15 -10.25
CA GLY A 132 21.83 12.09 -8.82
C GLY A 132 23.06 11.67 -8.01
N GLN A 133 23.44 12.46 -7.02
CA GLN A 133 24.48 12.14 -6.06
C GLN A 133 23.89 11.90 -4.67
N MET A 134 24.46 10.98 -3.91
CA MET A 134 24.04 10.74 -2.54
C MET A 134 24.62 11.81 -1.60
N GLY A 135 23.75 12.53 -0.89
CA GLY A 135 24.10 13.51 0.12
C GLY A 135 23.39 13.28 1.45
N ASP A 136 23.82 14.00 2.48
CA ASP A 136 23.09 14.03 3.75
C ASP A 136 21.73 14.70 3.57
N ASN A 137 20.74 14.20 4.30
CA ASN A 137 19.45 14.83 4.42
C ASN A 137 19.38 15.63 5.73
N PRO A 138 19.55 16.96 5.71
CA PRO A 138 19.47 17.78 6.92
C PRO A 138 18.08 17.72 7.58
N ASP A 139 17.04 17.40 6.81
CA ASP A 139 15.63 17.39 7.23
C ASP A 139 15.11 15.98 7.56
N SER A 140 16.02 15.00 7.69
CA SER A 140 15.64 13.64 8.06
C SER A 140 14.91 13.59 9.40
N TRP A 141 13.96 12.66 9.50
CA TRP A 141 13.19 12.39 10.72
C TRP A 141 13.93 11.50 11.73
N LEU A 142 15.10 10.97 11.34
CA LEU A 142 15.92 10.11 12.18
C LEU A 142 16.23 10.67 13.58
N PRO A 143 16.42 11.99 13.80
CA PRO A 143 16.67 12.53 15.13
C PRO A 143 15.59 12.17 16.16
N PHE A 144 14.31 12.09 15.75
CA PHE A 144 13.18 11.88 16.66
C PHE A 144 12.46 10.54 16.49
N SER A 145 12.72 9.78 15.42
CA SER A 145 12.19 8.43 15.24
C SER A 145 13.18 7.55 14.51
N ASP A 146 13.26 6.28 14.89
CA ASP A 146 13.85 5.29 13.98
C ASP A 146 12.91 5.10 12.78
N LEU A 147 13.48 4.85 11.60
CA LEU A 147 12.74 4.84 10.33
C LEU A 147 12.84 3.46 9.70
N VAL A 148 11.71 2.89 9.27
CA VAL A 148 11.64 1.60 8.58
C VAL A 148 10.85 1.78 7.30
N PHE A 149 11.54 1.67 6.17
CA PHE A 149 10.95 1.77 4.84
C PHE A 149 10.66 0.37 4.33
N ILE A 150 9.39 0.07 4.04
CA ILE A 150 8.97 -1.27 3.59
C ILE A 150 8.45 -1.15 2.16
N ASP A 151 9.00 -1.96 1.24
CA ASP A 151 8.49 -2.05 -0.12
C ASP A 151 7.24 -2.95 -0.17
N ALA A 152 6.18 -2.51 -0.84
CA ALA A 152 4.99 -3.33 -1.09
C ALA A 152 5.36 -4.58 -1.92
N MET A 153 4.57 -5.64 -1.82
CA MET A 153 4.82 -6.86 -2.59
C MET A 153 4.88 -6.57 -4.09
N GLY A 154 5.92 -7.04 -4.77
CA GLY A 154 6.14 -6.79 -6.20
C GLY A 154 6.75 -5.42 -6.54
N THR A 155 7.14 -4.63 -5.53
CA THR A 155 7.77 -3.31 -5.70
C THR A 155 9.18 -3.31 -5.12
N GLY A 156 10.05 -2.43 -5.66
CA GLY A 156 11.45 -2.35 -5.23
C GLY A 156 12.12 -3.71 -5.25
N PHE A 157 12.52 -4.20 -4.09
CA PHE A 157 13.08 -5.55 -3.96
C PHE A 157 12.12 -6.57 -3.35
N SER A 158 10.91 -6.23 -2.93
CA SER A 158 9.92 -7.19 -2.41
C SER A 158 9.36 -8.08 -3.52
N ARG A 159 9.27 -9.40 -3.29
CA ARG A 159 8.76 -10.33 -4.32
C ARG A 159 7.95 -11.50 -3.76
N SER A 160 6.99 -11.92 -4.57
CA SER A 160 6.19 -13.13 -4.38
C SER A 160 6.99 -14.36 -4.82
N PHE A 161 6.78 -15.47 -4.14
CA PHE A 161 7.27 -16.79 -4.55
C PHE A 161 6.17 -17.69 -5.12
N LEU A 162 5.02 -17.11 -5.46
CA LEU A 162 3.92 -17.77 -6.14
C LEU A 162 3.95 -17.45 -7.64
N ASP A 163 3.23 -18.24 -8.43
CA ASP A 163 2.95 -17.88 -9.83
C ASP A 163 2.10 -16.60 -9.92
N ALA A 164 1.82 -16.12 -11.14
CA ALA A 164 1.09 -14.88 -11.34
C ALA A 164 -0.35 -14.91 -10.75
N ALA A 165 -1.04 -16.04 -10.88
CA ALA A 165 -2.41 -16.19 -10.38
C ALA A 165 -2.45 -16.24 -8.84
N GLY A 166 -1.56 -17.03 -8.24
CA GLY A 166 -1.38 -17.12 -6.80
C GLY A 166 -0.94 -15.79 -6.20
N SER A 167 0.00 -15.08 -6.85
CA SER A 167 0.44 -13.74 -6.42
C SER A 167 -0.71 -12.74 -6.42
N LYS A 168 -1.53 -12.74 -7.47
CA LYS A 168 -2.69 -11.85 -7.58
C LYS A 168 -3.67 -12.07 -6.43
N ALA A 169 -4.00 -13.33 -6.14
CA ALA A 169 -4.90 -13.67 -5.04
C ALA A 169 -4.29 -13.37 -3.67
N ALA A 170 -3.01 -13.71 -3.48
CA ALA A 170 -2.34 -13.63 -2.19
C ALA A 170 -1.91 -12.22 -1.78
N PHE A 171 -1.65 -11.32 -2.72
CA PHE A 171 -1.00 -10.03 -2.41
C PHE A 171 -1.64 -8.80 -3.06
N TYR A 172 -2.39 -8.94 -4.16
CA TYR A 172 -2.84 -7.80 -4.97
C TYR A 172 -4.34 -7.53 -4.87
N THR A 173 -4.96 -7.96 -3.78
CA THR A 173 -6.30 -7.50 -3.38
C THR A 173 -6.15 -6.41 -2.31
N TYR A 174 -7.18 -5.59 -2.13
CA TYR A 174 -7.15 -4.55 -1.10
C TYR A 174 -6.86 -5.14 0.29
N ASP A 175 -7.56 -6.20 0.69
CA ASP A 175 -7.40 -6.77 2.03
C ASP A 175 -6.06 -7.48 2.20
N THR A 176 -5.62 -8.22 1.18
CA THR A 176 -4.36 -8.96 1.28
C THR A 176 -3.13 -8.06 1.24
N ASP A 177 -3.18 -6.93 0.53
CA ASP A 177 -2.13 -5.90 0.58
C ASP A 177 -1.98 -5.33 2.00
N ILE A 178 -3.10 -4.92 2.63
CA ILE A 178 -3.10 -4.41 4.01
C ILE A 178 -2.57 -5.45 4.98
N ARG A 179 -3.08 -6.70 4.93
CA ARG A 179 -2.65 -7.77 5.83
C ARG A 179 -1.16 -8.08 5.68
N THR A 180 -0.66 -8.08 4.45
CA THR A 180 0.76 -8.33 4.17
C THR A 180 1.64 -7.27 4.84
N PHE A 181 1.27 -5.99 4.76
CA PHE A 181 1.97 -4.92 5.46
C PHE A 181 1.88 -5.06 6.99
N SER A 182 0.69 -5.32 7.53
CA SER A 182 0.49 -5.49 8.97
C SER A 182 1.32 -6.64 9.53
N ASP A 183 1.31 -7.79 8.85
CA ASP A 183 2.11 -8.97 9.21
C ASP A 183 3.60 -8.66 9.16
N GLY A 184 4.02 -7.93 8.12
CA GLY A 184 5.39 -7.45 7.97
C GLY A 184 5.83 -6.54 9.13
N ILE A 185 5.02 -5.52 9.45
CA ILE A 185 5.28 -4.58 10.54
C ILE A 185 5.33 -5.30 11.88
N PHE A 186 4.35 -6.16 12.17
CA PHE A 186 4.31 -6.92 13.41
C PHE A 186 5.55 -7.82 13.55
N THR A 187 5.91 -8.55 12.49
CA THR A 187 7.09 -9.42 12.45
C THR A 187 8.36 -8.60 12.70
N TRP A 188 8.53 -7.47 12.01
CA TRP A 188 9.70 -6.61 12.20
C TRP A 188 9.79 -6.11 13.64
N LEU A 189 8.68 -5.65 14.22
CA LEU A 189 8.64 -5.19 15.61
C LEU A 189 9.01 -6.29 16.59
N GLN A 190 8.50 -7.51 16.39
CA GLN A 190 8.80 -8.67 17.22
C GLN A 190 10.28 -9.04 17.12
N THR A 191 10.81 -9.20 15.91
CA THR A 191 12.21 -9.57 15.66
C THR A 191 13.20 -8.55 16.22
N ASN A 192 12.84 -7.27 16.23
CA ASN A 192 13.72 -6.19 16.70
C ASN A 192 13.45 -5.75 18.14
N GLY A 193 12.55 -6.42 18.87
CA GLY A 193 12.23 -6.07 20.26
C GLY A 193 11.59 -4.69 20.43
N ARG A 194 10.78 -4.25 19.45
CA ARG A 194 10.18 -2.91 19.38
C ARG A 194 8.68 -2.88 19.60
N LEU A 195 8.07 -3.98 20.04
CA LEU A 195 6.62 -4.07 20.29
C LEU A 195 6.11 -2.97 21.24
N THR A 196 6.91 -2.57 22.23
CA THR A 196 6.55 -1.53 23.22
C THR A 196 6.93 -0.10 22.79
N SER A 197 7.64 0.07 21.68
CA SER A 197 8.00 1.41 21.19
C SER A 197 6.77 2.15 20.66
N PRO A 198 6.69 3.49 20.82
CA PRO A 198 5.74 4.30 20.08
C PRO A 198 5.92 4.04 18.58
N LYS A 199 4.84 3.82 17.86
CA LYS A 199 4.86 3.42 16.46
C LYS A 199 3.93 4.32 15.65
N TYR A 200 4.46 4.79 14.54
CA TYR A 200 3.79 5.70 13.60
C TYR A 200 3.83 5.09 12.21
N ILE A 201 2.85 5.45 11.37
CA ILE A 201 2.82 5.04 9.96
C ILE A 201 2.81 6.30 9.09
N VAL A 202 3.69 6.33 8.09
CA VAL A 202 3.70 7.33 7.03
C VAL A 202 3.28 6.68 5.72
N GLY A 203 2.27 7.25 5.07
CA GLY A 203 1.80 6.81 3.77
C GLY A 203 1.79 7.95 2.75
N GLU A 204 2.49 7.77 1.62
CA GLU A 204 2.43 8.69 0.49
C GLU A 204 1.44 8.20 -0.59
N SER A 205 0.66 9.11 -1.19
CA SER A 205 -0.17 8.81 -2.37
C SER A 205 -1.14 7.65 -2.09
N TYR A 206 -1.10 6.54 -2.84
CA TYR A 206 -1.91 5.35 -2.58
C TYR A 206 -1.73 4.78 -1.16
N SER A 207 -0.59 5.02 -0.50
CA SER A 207 -0.42 4.62 0.90
C SER A 207 -1.22 5.48 1.88
N GLY A 208 -1.86 6.56 1.42
CA GLY A 208 -2.99 7.20 2.09
C GLY A 208 -4.20 6.26 2.28
N TYR A 209 -4.42 5.33 1.35
CA TYR A 209 -5.40 4.26 1.49
C TYR A 209 -4.91 3.17 2.45
N ARG A 210 -3.60 2.84 2.39
CA ARG A 210 -2.98 1.77 3.19
C ARG A 210 -2.86 2.12 4.67
N ALA A 211 -2.25 3.25 4.99
CA ALA A 211 -1.81 3.57 6.35
C ALA A 211 -2.93 3.53 7.41
N PRO A 212 -4.14 4.10 7.17
CA PRO A 212 -5.24 3.99 8.12
C PRO A 212 -5.73 2.55 8.30
N ARG A 213 -5.81 1.78 7.22
CA ARG A 213 -6.28 0.37 7.24
C ARG A 213 -5.28 -0.56 7.91
N ILE A 214 -3.98 -0.33 7.71
CA ILE A 214 -2.93 -1.05 8.44
C ILE A 214 -3.04 -0.74 9.93
N ALA A 215 -3.27 0.51 10.33
CA ALA A 215 -3.42 0.85 11.74
C ALA A 215 -4.61 0.14 12.40
N VAL A 216 -5.75 0.05 11.68
CA VAL A 216 -6.92 -0.72 12.12
C VAL A 216 -6.61 -2.21 12.21
N ASP A 217 -6.03 -2.80 11.15
CA ASP A 217 -5.72 -4.23 11.11
C ASP A 217 -4.70 -4.64 12.20
N LEU A 218 -3.69 -3.79 12.47
CA LEU A 218 -2.74 -3.98 13.58
C LEU A 218 -3.43 -3.97 14.95
N LEU A 219 -4.39 -3.06 15.16
CA LEU A 219 -5.16 -3.01 16.40
C LEU A 219 -6.09 -4.22 16.55
N GLU A 220 -6.77 -4.61 15.48
CA GLU A 220 -7.79 -5.66 15.49
C GLU A 220 -7.19 -7.07 15.54
N ARG A 221 -6.07 -7.32 14.88
CA ARG A 221 -5.45 -8.65 14.85
C ARG A 221 -4.38 -8.85 15.91
N PHE A 222 -3.58 -7.82 16.17
CA PHE A 222 -2.39 -7.93 17.02
C PHE A 222 -2.52 -7.16 18.33
N ARG A 223 -3.64 -6.46 18.57
CA ARG A 223 -3.83 -5.56 19.73
C ARG A 223 -2.71 -4.54 19.82
N LEU A 224 -2.23 -4.09 18.66
CA LEU A 224 -1.04 -3.25 18.54
C LEU A 224 -1.44 -1.84 18.08
N PRO A 225 -1.68 -0.89 19.00
CA PRO A 225 -2.10 0.45 18.64
C PRO A 225 -0.96 1.23 17.99
N VAL A 226 -1.31 1.98 16.94
CA VAL A 226 -0.45 2.98 16.29
C VAL A 226 -0.72 4.34 16.93
N GLN A 227 0.33 5.09 17.28
CA GLN A 227 0.22 6.37 18.00
C GLN A 227 -0.08 7.55 17.08
N GLY A 228 0.15 7.41 15.77
CA GLY A 228 -0.22 8.45 14.82
C GLY A 228 0.05 8.05 13.37
N LEU A 229 -0.63 8.77 12.48
CA LEU A 229 -0.50 8.65 11.04
C LEU A 229 0.00 9.98 10.47
N VAL A 230 0.91 9.94 9.50
CA VAL A 230 1.22 11.09 8.65
C VAL A 230 0.98 10.71 7.21
N LEU A 231 0.14 11.48 6.53
CA LEU A 231 -0.32 11.16 5.18
C LEU A 231 0.21 12.23 4.21
N LEU A 232 1.03 11.82 3.25
CA LEU A 232 1.68 12.69 2.28
C LEU A 232 0.92 12.64 0.96
N SER A 233 0.21 13.71 0.61
CA SER A 233 -0.64 13.78 -0.59
C SER A 233 -1.53 12.53 -0.78
N PRO A 234 -2.33 12.13 0.22
CA PRO A 234 -2.96 10.82 0.26
C PRO A 234 -4.12 10.63 -0.69
N LEU A 235 -4.25 9.41 -1.22
CA LEU A 235 -5.52 8.89 -1.74
C LEU A 235 -6.42 8.53 -0.55
N MET A 236 -7.33 9.43 -0.18
CA MET A 236 -8.23 9.24 0.97
C MET A 236 -9.59 8.66 0.58
N ASN A 237 -10.09 9.02 -0.61
CA ASN A 237 -11.39 8.58 -1.09
C ASN A 237 -11.23 7.90 -2.45
N GLN A 238 -11.35 6.58 -2.45
CA GLN A 238 -11.44 5.78 -3.66
C GLN A 238 -12.83 5.14 -3.66
N ASP A 239 -13.86 5.93 -3.97
CA ASP A 239 -15.21 5.41 -4.06
C ASP A 239 -15.31 4.45 -5.27
N GLN A 240 -15.42 3.16 -4.97
CA GLN A 240 -15.56 2.11 -5.98
C GLN A 240 -16.97 2.02 -6.56
N SER A 241 -17.93 2.79 -6.04
CA SER A 241 -19.29 2.83 -6.57
C SER A 241 -19.44 3.74 -7.80
N LYS A 242 -18.36 4.37 -8.28
CA LYS A 242 -18.36 5.39 -9.36
C LYS A 242 -19.17 6.66 -9.01
N LYS A 243 -19.52 6.92 -7.74
CA LYS A 243 -20.43 8.02 -7.37
C LYS A 243 -19.80 9.20 -6.64
N ILE A 244 -18.54 9.10 -6.24
CA ILE A 244 -17.80 10.23 -5.69
C ILE A 244 -16.51 10.40 -6.46
N ASP A 245 -16.35 11.59 -7.04
CA ASP A 245 -15.10 11.98 -7.67
C ASP A 245 -13.93 11.80 -6.73
N ILE A 246 -12.93 11.08 -7.24
CA ILE A 246 -11.62 10.83 -6.65
C ILE A 246 -10.82 12.14 -6.51
N PHE A 247 -11.42 13.26 -6.92
CA PHE A 247 -10.94 14.60 -6.69
C PHE A 247 -12.11 15.47 -6.21
N PRO A 248 -12.03 16.16 -5.06
CA PRO A 248 -12.84 17.36 -4.81
C PRO A 248 -12.42 18.52 -5.75
N SER A 249 -11.83 18.20 -6.90
CA SER A 249 -11.37 19.14 -7.91
C SER A 249 -12.23 18.93 -9.15
N ALA A 250 -12.73 20.02 -9.72
CA ALA A 250 -13.36 20.01 -11.04
C ALA A 250 -12.39 19.55 -12.16
N GLN A 251 -11.09 19.43 -11.88
CA GLN A 251 -10.04 19.25 -12.88
C GLN A 251 -10.21 18.03 -13.81
N PRO A 252 -10.59 16.82 -13.34
CA PRO A 252 -10.87 15.69 -14.23
C PRO A 252 -12.03 16.00 -15.18
N TRP A 253 -13.07 16.66 -14.72
CA TRP A 253 -14.22 17.05 -15.54
C TRP A 253 -13.86 18.11 -16.56
N VAL A 254 -13.09 19.12 -16.17
CA VAL A 254 -12.60 20.20 -17.06
C VAL A 254 -11.77 19.61 -18.22
N GLY A 255 -10.85 18.68 -17.91
CA GLY A 255 -10.07 17.98 -18.92
C GLY A 255 -10.90 17.03 -19.79
N THR A 256 -11.84 16.31 -19.17
CA THR A 256 -12.70 15.33 -19.87
C THR A 256 -13.68 16.02 -20.83
N LEU A 257 -14.28 17.15 -20.44
CA LEU A 257 -15.20 17.91 -21.30
C LEU A 257 -14.51 18.34 -22.58
N THR A 258 -13.32 18.93 -22.47
CA THR A 258 -12.54 19.38 -23.63
C THR A 258 -12.19 18.22 -24.55
N THR A 259 -11.77 17.09 -23.97
CA THR A 259 -11.43 15.88 -24.74
C THR A 259 -12.64 15.27 -25.44
N ALA A 260 -13.78 15.18 -24.74
CA ALA A 260 -15.02 14.65 -25.30
C ALA A 260 -15.58 15.54 -26.42
N ALA A 261 -15.51 16.86 -26.26
CA ALA A 261 -15.90 17.79 -27.31
C ALA A 261 -14.95 17.76 -28.52
N ALA A 262 -13.64 17.62 -28.29
CA ALA A 262 -12.67 17.42 -29.37
C ALA A 262 -12.98 16.13 -30.14
N ALA A 263 -13.32 15.03 -29.45
CA ALA A 263 -13.70 13.78 -30.08
C ALA A 263 -14.99 13.92 -30.90
N GLU A 264 -16.00 14.64 -30.41
CA GLU A 264 -17.24 14.90 -31.15
C GLU A 264 -17.00 15.79 -32.38
N LEU A 265 -16.21 16.86 -32.24
CA LEU A 265 -15.79 17.70 -33.37
C LEU A 265 -15.02 16.89 -34.41
N ALA A 266 -14.14 15.98 -33.98
CA ALA A 266 -13.40 15.09 -34.88
C ALA A 266 -14.35 14.12 -35.59
N ARG A 267 -15.34 13.54 -34.88
CA ARG A 267 -16.38 12.68 -35.47
C ARG A 267 -17.21 13.40 -36.53
N GLN A 268 -17.44 14.71 -36.36
CA GLN A 268 -18.12 15.56 -37.33
C GLN A 268 -17.22 16.09 -38.46
N GLY A 269 -15.91 15.82 -38.43
CA GLY A 269 -14.95 16.36 -39.39
C GLY A 269 -14.69 17.87 -39.22
N LYS A 270 -14.91 18.43 -38.02
CA LYS A 270 -14.84 19.87 -37.72
C LYS A 270 -13.76 20.23 -36.71
N PHE A 271 -12.89 19.30 -36.33
CA PHE A 271 -11.86 19.56 -35.32
C PHE A 271 -10.78 20.50 -35.86
N THR A 272 -10.73 21.71 -35.31
CA THR A 272 -9.64 22.69 -35.49
C THR A 272 -9.35 23.39 -34.16
N PRO A 273 -8.17 24.02 -34.00
CA PRO A 273 -7.87 24.84 -32.82
C PRO A 273 -8.93 25.92 -32.55
N GLU A 274 -9.45 26.55 -33.61
CA GLU A 274 -10.48 27.58 -33.52
C GLU A 274 -11.82 27.01 -33.07
N ALA A 275 -12.17 25.80 -33.52
CA ALA A 275 -13.41 25.13 -33.16
C ALA A 275 -13.44 24.65 -31.70
N ILE A 276 -12.29 24.26 -31.13
CA ILE A 276 -12.20 23.80 -29.73
C ILE A 276 -11.99 24.94 -28.73
N ALA A 277 -11.41 26.09 -29.15
CA ALA A 277 -11.09 27.20 -28.26
C ALA A 277 -12.28 27.70 -27.39
N PRO A 278 -13.52 27.84 -27.90
CA PRO A 278 -14.67 28.20 -27.06
C PRO A 278 -14.99 27.16 -25.99
N VAL A 279 -14.72 25.87 -26.26
CA VAL A 279 -14.91 24.78 -25.29
C VAL A 279 -13.83 24.83 -24.22
N GLU A 280 -12.59 25.09 -24.59
CA GLU A 280 -11.50 25.28 -23.62
C GLU A 280 -11.77 26.44 -22.66
N GLU A 281 -12.26 27.57 -23.19
CA GLU A 281 -12.62 28.74 -22.39
C GLU A 281 -13.78 28.43 -21.44
N TYR A 282 -14.84 27.79 -21.95
CA TYR A 282 -15.97 27.36 -21.14
C TYR A 282 -15.57 26.37 -20.05
N ALA A 283 -14.70 25.41 -20.36
CA ALA A 283 -14.20 24.41 -19.43
C ALA A 283 -13.43 25.05 -18.26
N ARG A 284 -12.60 26.07 -18.52
CA ARG A 284 -11.78 26.77 -17.51
C ARG A 284 -12.54 27.83 -16.70
N SER A 285 -13.74 28.22 -17.12
CA SER A 285 -14.56 29.27 -16.50
C SER A 285 -15.85 28.70 -15.90
N ASP A 286 -16.99 28.92 -16.56
CA ASP A 286 -18.33 28.61 -16.06
C ASP A 286 -18.51 27.15 -15.68
N TYR A 287 -17.90 26.24 -16.44
CA TYR A 287 -17.99 24.80 -16.19
C TYR A 287 -17.25 24.40 -14.91
N ALA A 288 -16.02 24.91 -14.71
CA ALA A 288 -15.25 24.68 -13.49
C ALA A 288 -15.98 25.26 -12.26
N ALA A 289 -16.53 26.47 -12.37
CA ALA A 289 -17.30 27.09 -11.31
C ALA A 289 -18.56 26.28 -10.96
N ALA A 290 -19.32 25.83 -11.97
CA ALA A 290 -20.52 25.01 -11.76
C ALA A 290 -20.21 23.67 -11.08
N MET A 291 -19.08 23.02 -11.42
CA MET A 291 -18.64 21.78 -10.77
C MET A 291 -18.23 21.99 -9.31
N LEU A 292 -17.67 23.15 -8.96
CA LEU A 292 -17.32 23.48 -7.57
C LEU A 292 -18.55 23.76 -6.70
N ASP A 293 -19.61 24.32 -7.28
CA ASP A 293 -20.88 24.54 -6.57
C ASP A 293 -21.63 23.24 -6.26
N GLY A 294 -21.43 22.21 -7.10
CA GLY A 294 -21.98 20.87 -6.92
C GLY A 294 -23.51 20.88 -6.77
N TRP A 295 -24.02 20.04 -5.86
CA TRP A 295 -25.46 19.87 -5.62
C TRP A 295 -26.16 21.07 -4.95
N ARG A 296 -25.43 22.14 -4.61
CA ARG A 296 -26.00 23.32 -3.97
C ARG A 296 -26.85 24.18 -4.92
N SER A 297 -26.74 23.94 -6.22
CA SER A 297 -27.52 24.62 -7.26
C SER A 297 -28.16 23.63 -8.25
N PRO A 298 -29.23 22.92 -7.85
CA PRO A 298 -29.92 21.94 -8.70
C PRO A 298 -30.39 22.53 -10.05
N GLU A 299 -30.81 23.79 -10.05
CA GLU A 299 -31.20 24.54 -11.26
C GLU A 299 -30.05 24.70 -12.27
N ARG A 300 -28.79 24.70 -11.80
CA ARG A 300 -27.61 24.78 -12.68
C ARG A 300 -27.24 23.43 -13.26
N ILE A 301 -27.59 22.31 -12.61
CA ILE A 301 -27.30 20.96 -13.09
C ILE A 301 -27.98 20.71 -14.44
N ASP A 302 -29.25 21.08 -14.59
CA ASP A 302 -29.98 20.88 -15.84
C ASP A 302 -29.38 21.68 -17.01
N SER A 303 -29.07 22.96 -16.79
CA SER A 303 -28.42 23.82 -17.78
C SER A 303 -27.03 23.30 -18.16
N LEU A 304 -26.26 22.85 -17.16
CA LEU A 304 -24.95 22.26 -17.34
C LEU A 304 -25.01 20.98 -18.17
N SER A 305 -25.92 20.05 -17.85
CA SER A 305 -26.09 18.79 -18.56
C SER A 305 -26.51 19.02 -20.02
N ARG A 306 -27.40 19.99 -20.31
CA ARG A 306 -27.74 20.35 -21.69
C ARG A 306 -26.55 20.88 -22.47
N ARG A 307 -25.73 21.74 -21.85
CA ARG A 307 -24.55 22.31 -22.50
C ARG A 307 -23.47 21.27 -22.74
N VAL A 308 -23.24 20.37 -21.79
CA VAL A 308 -22.34 19.21 -21.97
C VAL A 308 -22.84 18.30 -23.09
N SER A 309 -24.14 18.00 -23.13
CA SER A 309 -24.74 17.19 -24.20
C SER A 309 -24.49 17.78 -25.59
N ALA A 310 -24.71 19.09 -25.74
CA ALA A 310 -24.48 19.79 -27.01
C ALA A 310 -23.01 19.79 -27.44
N LEU A 311 -22.07 19.91 -26.49
CA LEU A 311 -20.64 19.96 -26.77
C LEU A 311 -20.03 18.59 -27.07
N THR A 312 -20.52 17.53 -26.43
CA THR A 312 -19.90 16.20 -26.45
C THR A 312 -20.64 15.18 -27.30
N GLY A 313 -21.87 15.50 -27.75
CA GLY A 313 -22.73 14.55 -28.45
C GLY A 313 -23.31 13.45 -27.55
N VAL A 314 -23.02 13.46 -26.24
CA VAL A 314 -23.59 12.52 -25.27
C VAL A 314 -25.07 12.83 -25.07
N PRO A 315 -25.99 11.85 -25.17
CA PRO A 315 -27.41 12.09 -24.96
C PRO A 315 -27.69 12.66 -23.56
N LEU A 316 -28.57 13.65 -23.47
CA LEU A 316 -28.94 14.28 -22.19
C LEU A 316 -29.47 13.25 -21.17
N SER A 317 -30.14 12.19 -21.63
CA SER A 317 -30.63 11.10 -20.78
C SER A 317 -29.53 10.27 -20.10
N TYR A 318 -28.28 10.43 -20.52
CA TYR A 318 -27.12 9.80 -19.88
C TYR A 318 -26.45 10.72 -18.84
N LEU A 319 -26.79 12.01 -18.85
CA LEU A 319 -26.23 13.06 -17.99
C LEU A 319 -27.18 13.50 -16.86
N LEU A 320 -28.39 12.94 -16.83
CA LEU A 320 -29.43 13.14 -15.83
C LEU A 320 -29.69 11.82 -15.10
#